data_AF-A0A2M6YSR8-F1
#
_entry.id   AF-A0A2M6YSR8-F1
#
_cell.length_a   1.000
_cell.length_b   1.000
_cell.length_c   1.000
_cell.angle_alpha   90.00
_cell.angle_beta   90.00
_cell.angle_gamma   90.00
#
_symmetry.space_group_name_H-M   'P 1'
#
loop_
_entity.id
_entity.type
_entity.pdbx_description
1 polymer ?
#
loop_
_entity_poly.entity_id
_entity_poly.type
_entity_poly.pdbx_seq_one_letter_code
_entity_poly.pdbx_strand_id
1 'polypeptide(L)'
;MRPKITGYPALELHEEQILIVVKTYPRPSSKYRELVCTAGITQSGKWVRLYPISYRYLDYNKWYKKYQWINVKIEKNSNDFRIDSYRPTETSIQAIGELITANKEWIDRKNSL
;
A
#
# COMPACT_ATOMS: atom_id res chain seq x y z
N MET A 1 -20.38 11.25 15.47
CA MET A 1 -19.52 10.05 15.46
C MET A 1 -19.51 9.49 14.04
N ARG A 2 -18.35 9.45 13.35
CA ARG A 2 -18.30 8.87 12.00
C ARG A 2 -18.62 7.37 12.11
N PRO A 3 -19.57 6.82 11.34
CA PRO A 3 -19.92 5.41 11.42
C PRO A 3 -18.68 4.53 11.16
N LYS A 4 -18.57 3.40 11.87
CA LYS A 4 -17.59 2.36 11.54
C LYS A 4 -17.90 1.89 10.12
N ILE A 5 -17.04 2.25 9.17
CA ILE A 5 -17.21 1.88 7.76
C ILE A 5 -16.88 0.41 7.65
N THR A 6 -17.89 -0.41 7.36
CA THR A 6 -17.76 -1.86 7.33
C THR A 6 -16.87 -2.29 6.17
N GLY A 7 -15.92 -3.18 6.47
CA GLY A 7 -15.05 -3.78 5.46
C GLY A 7 -13.94 -2.88 4.92
N TYR A 8 -13.50 -1.84 5.63
CA TYR A 8 -12.19 -1.22 5.40
C TYR A 8 -11.25 -1.58 6.56
N PRO A 9 -9.92 -1.53 6.36
CA PRO A 9 -8.96 -1.85 7.42
C PRO A 9 -9.19 -1.02 8.70
N ALA A 10 -8.79 -1.57 9.84
CA ALA A 10 -9.06 -1.00 11.15
C ALA A 10 -8.53 0.44 11.27
N LEU A 11 -9.17 1.24 12.13
CA LEU A 11 -8.74 2.62 12.34
C LEU A 11 -7.40 2.70 13.08
N GLU A 12 -7.15 1.74 13.96
CA GLU A 12 -5.94 1.62 14.78
C GLU A 12 -4.80 0.94 14.02
N LEU A 13 -3.60 0.99 14.58
CA LEU A 13 -2.42 0.36 14.01
C LEU A 13 -2.59 -1.17 13.96
N HIS A 14 -2.52 -1.74 12.76
CA HIS A 14 -2.60 -3.18 12.54
C HIS A 14 -1.76 -3.59 11.33
N GLU A 15 -1.40 -4.87 11.24
CA GLU A 15 -0.75 -5.44 10.05
C GLU A 15 -1.79 -5.75 8.96
N GLU A 16 -1.45 -5.43 7.72
CA GLU A 16 -2.31 -5.67 6.56
C GLU A 16 -1.47 -6.14 5.36
N GLN A 17 -2.02 -7.10 4.61
CA GLN A 17 -1.39 -7.58 3.38
C GLN A 17 -2.01 -6.87 2.18
N ILE A 18 -1.16 -6.19 1.40
CA ILE A 18 -1.61 -5.29 0.34
C ILE A 18 -0.89 -5.62 -0.96
N LEU A 19 -1.66 -5.89 -2.01
CA LEU A 19 -1.18 -5.98 -3.37
C LEU A 19 -1.00 -4.56 -3.92
N ILE A 20 0.23 -4.19 -4.26
CA ILE A 20 0.51 -2.86 -4.84
C ILE A 20 0.03 -2.81 -6.28
N VAL A 21 -0.95 -1.96 -6.58
CA VAL A 21 -1.53 -1.84 -7.93
C VAL A 21 -1.11 -0.54 -8.61
N VAL A 22 -0.96 0.53 -7.85
CA VAL A 22 -0.56 1.86 -8.35
C VAL A 22 0.55 2.41 -7.49
N LYS A 23 1.58 2.94 -8.14
CA LYS A 23 2.69 3.62 -7.49
C LYS A 23 2.99 4.89 -8.24
N THR A 24 2.95 6.02 -7.55
CA THR A 24 3.33 7.30 -8.16
C THR A 24 4.82 7.27 -8.47
N TYR A 25 5.20 7.76 -9.66
CA TYR A 25 6.62 7.91 -9.98
C TYR A 25 7.21 8.94 -9.02
N PRO A 26 8.26 8.58 -8.27
CA PRO A 26 8.84 9.50 -7.35
C PRO A 26 9.41 10.72 -8.13
N ARG A 27 9.06 11.97 -7.77
CA ARG A 27 9.64 13.20 -8.33
C ARG A 27 10.74 13.73 -7.42
N PRO A 28 12.02 13.66 -7.82
CA PRO A 28 13.12 14.02 -6.95
C PRO A 28 13.08 15.53 -6.68
N SER A 29 13.04 15.90 -5.40
CA SER A 29 13.11 17.29 -4.96
C SER A 29 14.37 17.46 -4.13
N SER A 30 15.18 18.46 -4.48
CA SER A 30 16.39 18.82 -3.72
C SER A 30 16.08 19.46 -2.38
N LYS A 31 14.87 20.02 -2.21
CA LYS A 31 14.45 20.77 -1.01
C LYS A 31 13.56 19.98 -0.06
N TYR A 32 12.87 18.96 -0.56
CA TYR A 32 11.86 18.22 0.22
C TYR A 32 12.14 16.71 0.17
N ARG A 33 12.11 16.05 1.33
CA ARG A 33 12.08 14.58 1.38
C ARG A 33 10.87 14.14 0.57
N GLU A 34 11.15 13.30 -0.39
CA GLU A 34 10.17 12.98 -1.38
C GLU A 34 9.10 12.01 -0.85
N LEU A 35 7.83 12.39 -0.98
CA LEU A 35 6.70 11.61 -0.52
C LEU A 35 5.87 11.16 -1.72
N VAL A 36 5.64 9.85 -1.83
CA VAL A 36 4.80 9.27 -2.88
C VAL A 36 3.49 8.74 -2.30
N CYS A 37 2.49 8.66 -3.18
CA CYS A 37 1.26 7.95 -2.94
C CYS A 37 1.33 6.57 -3.61
N THR A 38 0.96 5.54 -2.86
CA THR A 38 0.83 4.17 -3.34
C THR A 38 -0.61 3.71 -3.09
N ALA A 39 -1.23 3.08 -4.08
CA ALA A 39 -2.53 2.44 -3.92
C ALA A 39 -2.41 0.93 -4.14
N GLY A 40 -3.18 0.19 -3.36
CA GLY A 40 -3.19 -1.26 -3.39
C GLY A 40 -4.53 -1.84 -2.99
N ILE A 41 -4.59 -3.17 -3.00
CA ILE A 41 -5.78 -3.94 -2.70
C ILE A 41 -5.43 -4.92 -1.57
N THR A 42 -6.24 -4.98 -0.52
CA THR A 42 -6.09 -5.95 0.58
C THR A 42 -6.45 -7.37 0.13
N GLN A 43 -6.15 -8.39 0.94
CA GLN A 43 -6.64 -9.75 0.69
C GLN A 43 -8.17 -9.84 0.61
N SER A 44 -8.87 -8.97 1.36
CA SER A 44 -10.34 -8.86 1.31
C SER A 44 -10.87 -8.09 0.09
N GLY A 45 -10.01 -7.72 -0.86
CA GLY A 45 -10.40 -7.04 -2.10
C GLY A 45 -10.66 -5.54 -1.94
N LYS A 46 -10.17 -4.91 -0.86
CA LYS A 46 -10.48 -3.51 -0.53
C LYS A 46 -9.36 -2.58 -0.97
N TRP A 47 -9.75 -1.43 -1.50
CA TRP A 47 -8.81 -0.41 -1.91
C TRP A 47 -8.21 0.31 -0.70
N VAL A 48 -6.89 0.44 -0.72
CA VAL A 48 -6.12 1.18 0.27
C VAL A 48 -5.17 2.13 -0.43
N ARG A 49 -5.07 3.33 0.11
CA ARG A 49 -4.16 4.39 -0.32
C ARG A 49 -3.19 4.64 0.83
N LEU A 50 -1.95 4.26 0.61
CA LEU A 50 -0.84 4.48 1.52
C LEU A 50 -0.20 5.83 1.23
N TYR A 51 -0.30 6.75 2.19
CA TYR A 51 0.30 8.08 2.09
C TYR A 51 0.59 8.68 3.48
N PRO A 52 1.73 9.36 3.66
CA PRO A 52 2.84 9.47 2.71
C PRO A 52 3.79 8.26 2.80
N ILE A 53 4.53 7.99 1.71
CA ILE A 53 5.65 7.03 1.72
C ILE A 53 6.91 7.71 1.19
N SER A 54 8.00 7.68 1.95
CA SER A 54 9.31 8.18 1.56
C SER A 54 10.10 7.16 0.72
N TYR A 55 9.51 6.69 -0.39
CA TYR A 55 9.91 5.44 -1.06
C TYR A 55 11.40 5.33 -1.38
N ARG A 56 12.05 6.41 -1.87
CA ARG A 56 13.49 6.38 -2.20
C ARG A 56 14.41 6.29 -0.98
N TYR A 57 13.90 6.66 0.18
CA TYR A 57 14.64 6.70 1.44
C TYR A 57 14.35 5.48 2.32
N LEU A 58 13.49 4.57 1.87
CA LEU A 58 13.34 3.26 2.48
C LEU A 58 14.64 2.46 2.31
N ASP A 59 14.95 1.63 3.29
CA ASP A 59 16.01 0.63 3.15
C ASP A 59 15.76 -0.23 1.91
N TYR A 60 16.83 -0.62 1.22
CA TYR A 60 16.74 -1.32 -0.06
C TYR A 60 15.92 -2.63 0.02
N ASN A 61 15.99 -3.34 1.15
CA ASN A 61 15.22 -4.56 1.40
C ASN A 61 13.71 -4.33 1.63
N LYS A 62 13.27 -3.08 1.78
CA LYS A 62 11.85 -2.69 1.93
C LYS A 62 11.25 -2.17 0.63
N TRP A 63 12.05 -2.08 -0.43
CA TRP A 63 11.56 -1.66 -1.73
C TRP A 63 10.63 -2.71 -2.31
N TYR A 64 9.49 -2.24 -2.82
CA TYR A 64 8.48 -3.08 -3.43
C TYR A 64 8.13 -2.57 -4.83
N LYS A 65 7.70 -3.50 -5.68
CA LYS A 65 7.37 -3.25 -7.07
C LYS A 65 5.86 -3.19 -7.28
N LYS A 66 5.45 -2.70 -8.46
CA LYS A 66 4.05 -2.79 -8.90
C LYS A 66 3.70 -4.27 -9.11
N TYR A 67 2.50 -4.65 -8.71
CA TYR A 67 1.98 -6.03 -8.72
C TYR A 67 2.75 -6.99 -7.80
N GLN A 68 3.22 -6.47 -6.67
CA GLN A 68 3.83 -7.24 -5.61
C GLN A 68 3.00 -7.11 -4.34
N TRP A 69 2.85 -8.20 -3.62
CA TRP A 69 2.26 -8.17 -2.28
C TRP A 69 3.27 -7.59 -1.28
N ILE A 70 2.77 -6.84 -0.32
CA ILE A 70 3.54 -6.37 0.84
C ILE A 70 2.80 -6.72 2.12
N ASN A 71 3.54 -7.01 3.18
CA ASN A 71 3.04 -6.90 4.55
C ASN A 71 3.49 -5.54 5.11
N VAL A 72 2.58 -4.83 5.76
CA VAL A 72 2.86 -3.51 6.32
C VAL A 72 1.89 -3.19 7.46
N LYS A 73 2.40 -2.53 8.51
CA LYS A 73 1.56 -1.93 9.55
C LYS A 73 0.96 -0.63 9.05
N ILE A 74 -0.36 -0.49 9.15
CA ILE A 74 -1.09 0.70 8.71
C ILE A 74 -2.02 1.21 9.80
N GLU A 75 -2.24 2.51 9.82
CA GLU A 75 -3.23 3.18 10.67
C GLU A 75 -4.04 4.18 9.84
N LYS A 76 -5.23 4.56 10.31
CA LYS A 76 -6.05 5.54 9.59
C LYS A 76 -5.39 6.91 9.58
N ASN A 77 -5.31 7.54 8.41
CA ASN A 77 -4.86 8.92 8.33
C ASN A 77 -5.95 9.88 8.87
N SER A 78 -5.78 10.38 10.09
CA SER A 78 -6.74 11.30 10.72
C SER A 78 -6.92 12.63 9.97
N ASN A 79 -5.92 13.03 9.17
CA ASN A 79 -5.94 14.27 8.41
C ASN A 79 -6.52 14.10 6.99
N ASP A 80 -6.85 12.89 6.55
CA ASP A 80 -7.48 12.61 5.26
C ASP A 80 -8.87 11.99 5.48
N PHE A 81 -9.92 12.64 4.96
CA PHE A 81 -11.30 12.20 5.15
C PHE A 81 -11.65 10.96 4.32
N ARG A 82 -10.83 10.60 3.33
CA ARG A 82 -11.07 9.46 2.45
C ARG A 82 -11.03 8.16 3.23
N ILE A 83 -11.95 7.26 2.93
CA ILE A 83 -12.16 6.00 3.65
C ILE A 83 -11.01 5.00 3.41
N ASP A 84 -10.33 5.12 2.28
CA ASP A 84 -9.20 4.31 1.84
C ASP A 84 -7.84 4.90 2.23
N SER A 85 -7.75 6.10 2.85
CA SER A 85 -6.45 6.69 3.20
C SER A 85 -5.88 6.16 4.52
N TYR A 86 -4.67 5.59 4.45
CA TYR A 86 -3.92 5.03 5.57
C TYR A 86 -2.47 5.53 5.59
N ARG A 87 -1.91 5.69 6.79
CA ARG A 87 -0.49 5.94 7.00
C ARG A 87 0.23 4.61 7.22
N PRO A 88 1.25 4.29 6.43
CA PRO A 88 2.07 3.10 6.67
C PRO A 88 3.20 3.41 7.67
N THR A 89 3.51 2.44 8.52
CA THR A 89 4.77 2.42 9.27
C THR A 89 5.87 1.92 8.34
N GLU A 90 6.64 2.84 7.78
CA GLU A 90 7.64 2.56 6.74
C GLU A 90 8.65 1.46 7.12
N THR A 91 9.08 1.41 8.38
CA THR A 91 10.01 0.40 8.89
C THR A 91 9.42 -1.01 8.92
N SER A 92 8.10 -1.15 8.91
CA SER A 92 7.40 -2.44 8.89
C SER A 92 7.17 -3.01 7.49
N ILE A 93 7.44 -2.22 6.44
CA ILE A 93 7.22 -2.65 5.07
C ILE A 93 8.10 -3.86 4.76
N GLN A 94 7.47 -4.92 4.27
CA GLN A 94 8.12 -6.12 3.79
C GLN A 94 7.46 -6.55 2.48
N ALA A 95 8.25 -6.60 1.40
CA ALA A 95 7.78 -7.18 0.15
C ALA A 95 7.69 -8.70 0.30
N ILE A 96 6.54 -9.29 -0.04
CA ILE A 96 6.25 -10.72 0.09
C ILE A 96 5.86 -11.31 -1.26
N GLY A 97 6.25 -12.57 -1.47
CA GLY A 97 5.95 -13.31 -2.69
C GLY A 97 6.65 -12.81 -3.95
N GLU A 98 6.40 -13.52 -5.04
CA GLU A 98 6.90 -13.15 -6.37
C GLU A 98 6.07 -12.02 -6.99
N LEU A 99 6.67 -11.34 -7.97
CA LEU A 99 5.96 -10.40 -8.82
C LEU A 99 4.85 -11.13 -9.57
N ILE A 100 3.63 -10.61 -9.51
CA ILE A 100 2.56 -11.09 -10.39
C ILE A 100 2.89 -10.61 -11.81
N THR A 101 3.54 -11.47 -12.59
CA THR A 101 3.97 -11.17 -13.96
C THR A 101 2.76 -10.91 -14.85
N ALA A 102 2.86 -9.92 -15.73
CA ALA A 102 1.82 -9.58 -16.70
C ALA A 102 1.88 -10.48 -17.96
N ASN A 103 2.18 -11.76 -17.80
CA ASN A 103 2.26 -12.70 -18.91
C ASN A 103 0.85 -13.16 -19.28
N LYS A 104 0.19 -12.43 -20.21
CA LYS A 104 -0.97 -12.80 -21.06
C LYS A 104 -2.19 -13.55 -20.48
N GLU A 105 -2.21 -13.94 -19.22
CA GLU A 105 -3.26 -14.75 -18.61
C GLU A 105 -3.90 -13.96 -17.48
N TRP A 106 -4.79 -13.04 -17.85
CA TRP A 106 -5.65 -12.33 -16.88
C TRP A 106 -6.50 -13.30 -16.02
N ILE A 107 -6.64 -14.54 -16.50
CA ILE A 107 -7.36 -15.65 -15.88
C ILE A 107 -6.70 -16.10 -14.57
N ASP A 108 -5.37 -16.15 -14.50
CA ASP A 108 -4.66 -16.63 -13.30
C ASP A 108 -4.84 -15.72 -12.08
N ARG A 109 -5.09 -14.41 -12.32
CA ARG A 109 -5.35 -13.44 -11.24
C ARG A 109 -6.64 -13.68 -10.48
N LYS A 110 -7.61 -14.37 -11.10
CA LYS A 110 -8.91 -14.65 -10.45
C LYS A 110 -8.84 -15.86 -9.53
N ASN A 111 -7.94 -16.81 -9.81
CA ASN A 111 -7.86 -18.10 -9.11
C ASN A 111 -6.89 -18.08 -7.92
N SER A 112 -6.09 -17.03 -7.78
CA SER A 112 -5.15 -16.84 -6.66
C SER A 112 -5.70 -15.95 -5.53
N LEU A 113 -7.04 -15.79 -5.44
CA LEU A 113 -7.76 -15.09 -4.36
C LEU A 113 -8.35 -16.08 -3.37
#